data_AF-A0A3M2VJ35-F1
#
_entry.id   AF-A0A3M2VJ35-F1
#
_cell.length_a   1.000
_cell.length_b   1.000
_cell.length_c   1.000
_cell.angle_alpha   90.00
_cell.angle_beta   90.00
_cell.angle_gamma   90.00
#
_symmetry.space_group_name_H-M   'P 1'
#
loop_
_entity.id
_entity.type
_entity.pdbx_description
1 polymer ?
#
loop_
_entity_poly.entity_id
_entity_poly.type
_entity_poly.pdbx_seq_one_letter_code
_entity_poly.pdbx_strand_id
1 'polypeptide(L)' 'MDSRALRQGNWLLGNAEGCAALEITMSGPLLRFNTDAVIAVTGAHIPITLDGESCAMNTALLVRAGSTL' A
#
# COMPACT_ATOMS: atom_id res chain seq x y z
N MET A 1 -0.81 -3.97 -15.14
CA MET A 1 -1.42 -2.67 -15.49
C MET A 1 -0.60 -1.57 -14.79
N ASP A 2 -0.91 -0.27 -15.00
CA ASP A 2 -0.17 0.95 -14.57
C ASP A 2 1.25 0.77 -13.98
N SER A 3 2.26 0.67 -14.85
CA SER A 3 3.67 0.53 -14.43
C SER A 3 4.21 1.76 -13.70
N ARG A 4 3.60 2.94 -13.88
CA ARG A 4 4.03 4.17 -13.22
C ARG A 4 3.65 4.15 -11.75
N ALA A 5 2.42 3.74 -11.43
CA ALA A 5 1.98 3.57 -10.04
C ALA A 5 2.84 2.51 -9.32
N LEU A 6 3.09 1.36 -9.97
CA LEU A 6 3.95 0.31 -9.40
C LEU A 6 5.37 0.82 -9.07
N ARG A 7 6.00 1.55 -10.00
CA ARG A 7 7.33 2.14 -9.75
C ARG A 7 7.30 3.15 -8.60
N GLN A 8 6.26 3.99 -8.54
CA GLN A 8 6.09 4.96 -7.46
C GLN A 8 6.00 4.28 -6.09
N GLY A 9 5.20 3.22 -5.97
CA GLY A 9 5.07 2.45 -4.73
C GLY A 9 6.40 1.84 -4.29
N ASN A 10 7.15 1.24 -5.22
CA ASN A 10 8.48 0.69 -4.93
C ASN A 10 9.47 1.79 -4.51
N TRP A 11 9.48 2.95 -5.16
CA TRP A 11 10.34 4.06 -4.78
C TRP A 11 10.04 4.62 -3.39
N LEU A 12 8.77 4.77 -3.02
CA LEU A 12 8.38 5.23 -1.68
C LEU A 12 8.90 4.32 -0.56
N LEU A 13 9.09 3.03 -0.85
CA LEU A 13 9.57 2.03 0.09
C LEU A 13 11.07 1.75 -0.01
N GLY A 14 11.78 2.39 -0.96
CA GLY A 14 13.18 2.10 -1.25
C GLY A 14 13.42 0.71 -1.86
N ASN A 15 12.38 0.08 -2.42
CA ASN A 15 12.49 -1.19 -3.12
C ASN A 15 13.15 -1.00 -4.49
N ALA A 16 13.79 -2.06 -4.99
CA ALA A 16 14.24 -2.08 -6.37
C ALA A 16 13.05 -1.98 -7.34
N GLU A 17 13.29 -1.39 -8.52
CA GLU A 17 12.29 -1.37 -9.58
C GLU A 17 11.93 -2.80 -10.00
N GLY A 18 10.62 -3.07 -10.17
CA GLY A 18 10.13 -4.38 -10.56
C GLY A 18 9.90 -5.36 -9.39
N CYS A 19 10.15 -4.95 -8.14
CA CYS A 19 9.68 -5.70 -6.97
C CYS A 19 8.17 -5.94 -7.06
N ALA A 20 7.76 -7.16 -6.71
CA ALA A 20 6.37 -7.58 -6.76
C ALA A 20 5.50 -6.75 -5.81
N ALA A 21 4.29 -6.43 -6.27
CA ALA A 21 3.27 -5.74 -5.47
C ALA A 21 1.89 -6.31 -5.81
N LEU A 22 0.90 -5.97 -4.99
CA LEU A 22 -0.49 -6.32 -5.25
C LEU A 22 -1.12 -5.29 -6.20
N GLU A 23 -1.69 -5.77 -7.30
CA GLU A 23 -2.53 -4.96 -8.18
C GLU A 23 -3.99 -5.11 -7.77
N ILE A 24 -4.67 -3.99 -7.53
CA ILE A 24 -6.07 -3.95 -7.09
C ILE A 24 -6.90 -3.24 -8.16
N THR A 25 -8.00 -3.87 -8.58
CA THR A 25 -8.94 -3.30 -9.56
C THR A 25 -10.30 -3.07 -8.90
N MET A 26 -10.90 -1.89 -9.13
CA MET A 26 -12.17 -1.42 -8.56
C MET A 26 -12.23 -1.27 -7.03
N SER A 27 -12.01 -2.33 -6.26
CA SER A 27 -12.14 -2.31 -4.79
C SER A 27 -11.04 -3.13 -4.12
N GLY A 28 -10.48 -2.56 -3.06
CA GLY A 28 -9.40 -3.17 -2.29
C GLY A 28 -9.86 -4.30 -1.37
N PRO A 29 -8.99 -5.27 -1.06
CA PRO A 29 -9.22 -6.25 -0.02
C PRO A 29 -9.06 -5.63 1.38
N LEU A 30 -9.54 -6.34 2.40
CA LEU A 30 -9.16 -6.11 3.79
C LEU A 30 -7.90 -6.95 4.09
N LEU A 31 -6.80 -6.32 4.50
CA LEU A 31 -5.52 -6.98 4.72
C LEU A 31 -5.12 -6.92 6.18
N ARG A 32 -4.92 -8.09 6.81
CA ARG A 32 -4.34 -8.18 8.16
C ARG A 32 -2.85 -8.47 8.08
N PHE A 33 -2.06 -7.65 8.76
CA PHE A 33 -0.61 -7.78 8.78
C PHE A 33 -0.18 -8.69 9.92
N ASN A 34 0.57 -9.76 9.61
CA ASN A 34 1.06 -10.71 10.63
C ASN A 34 2.40 -10.30 11.25
N THR A 35 3.05 -9.27 10.69
CA THR A 35 4.32 -8.70 11.14
C THR A 35 4.27 -7.18 10.94
N ASP A 36 5.11 -6.44 11.67
CA ASP A 36 5.37 -5.04 11.38
C ASP A 36 5.84 -4.90 9.92
N ALA A 37 5.32 -3.88 9.23
CA ALA A 37 5.59 -3.62 7.82
C ALA A 37 5.58 -2.11 7.54
N VAL A 38 6.23 -1.71 6.44
CA VAL A 38 6.05 -0.38 5.84
C VAL A 38 5.43 -0.58 4.47
N ILE A 39 4.31 0.09 4.21
CA ILE A 39 3.55 -0.06 2.96
C ILE A 39 3.36 1.28 2.24
N ALA A 40 3.01 1.21 0.97
CA ALA A 40 2.56 2.37 0.19
C ALA A 40 1.39 1.95 -0.71
N VAL A 41 0.34 2.78 -0.78
CA VAL A 41 -0.78 2.59 -1.70
C VAL A 41 -0.74 3.71 -2.75
N THR A 42 -0.72 3.33 -4.02
CA THR A 42 -0.53 4.25 -5.17
C THR A 42 -1.53 3.97 -6.28
N GLY A 43 -1.64 4.87 -7.26
CA GLY A 43 -2.51 4.71 -8.42
C GLY A 43 -3.78 5.56 -8.32
N ALA A 44 -4.92 5.00 -8.72
CA ALA A 44 -6.22 5.67 -8.65
C ALA A 44 -6.56 6.02 -7.19
N HIS A 45 -7.12 7.22 -6.98
CA HIS A 45 -7.43 7.69 -5.64
C HIS A 45 -8.60 6.91 -5.04
N ILE A 46 -8.36 6.27 -3.91
CA ILE A 46 -9.34 5.55 -3.11
C ILE A 46 -9.18 5.92 -1.64
N PRO A 47 -10.27 5.92 -0.84
CA PRO A 47 -10.14 5.97 0.61
C PRO A 47 -9.39 4.72 1.09
N ILE A 48 -8.39 4.92 1.94
CA ILE A 48 -7.71 3.84 2.66
C ILE A 48 -7.79 4.11 4.16
N THR A 49 -7.92 3.06 4.93
CA THR A 49 -8.00 3.13 6.40
C THR A 49 -7.01 2.17 7.00
N LEU A 50 -6.33 2.56 8.07
CA LEU A 50 -5.54 1.66 8.90
C LEU A 50 -6.21 1.57 10.26
N ASP A 51 -6.65 0.38 10.65
CA ASP A 51 -7.43 0.15 11.88
C ASP A 51 -8.66 1.08 12.00
N GLY A 52 -9.27 1.41 10.86
CA GLY A 52 -10.43 2.30 10.74
C GLY A 52 -10.09 3.80 10.66
N GLU A 53 -8.82 4.19 10.80
CA GLU A 53 -8.38 5.58 10.68
C GLU A 53 -7.95 5.91 9.25
N SER A 54 -8.47 7.00 8.69
CA SER A 54 -8.15 7.45 7.33
C SER A 54 -6.65 7.74 7.16
N CYS A 55 -6.05 7.18 6.12
CA CYS A 55 -4.64 7.36 5.79
C CYS A 55 -4.45 8.04 4.42
N ALA A 56 -3.30 8.70 4.25
CA ALA A 56 -2.93 9.27 2.96
C ALA A 56 -2.38 8.20 2.01
N MET A 57 -2.77 8.26 0.73
CA MET A 57 -2.10 7.54 -0.34
C MET A 57 -0.75 8.19 -0.70
N ASN A 58 0.06 7.49 -1.50
CA ASN A 58 1.32 7.99 -2.05
C ASN A 58 2.35 8.44 -0.99
N THR A 59 2.30 7.82 0.19
CA THR A 59 3.30 7.96 1.25
C THR A 59 3.65 6.57 1.80
N ALA A 60 4.81 6.46 2.44
CA ALA A 60 5.16 5.29 3.24
C ALA A 60 4.38 5.34 4.56
N LEU A 61 3.71 4.24 4.90
CA LEU A 61 2.92 4.07 6.13
C LEU A 61 3.51 2.93 6.94
N LEU A 62 3.80 3.18 8.22
CA LEU A 62 4.16 2.13 9.16
C LEU A 62 2.90 1.42 9.63
N VAL A 63 2.87 0.10 9.48
CA VAL A 63 1.79 -0.79 9.88
C VAL A 63 2.33 -1.77 10.91
N ARG A 64 1.66 -1.90 12.05
CA ARG A 64 2.08 -2.84 13.10
C ARG A 64 1.46 -4.21 12.89
N ALA A 65 2.13 -5.23 13.41
CA ALA A 65 1.59 -6.57 13.46
C ALA A 65 0.22 -6.56 14.15
N GLY A 66 -0.75 -7.23 13.56
CA GLY A 66 -2.13 -7.29 14.01
C GLY A 66 -3.05 -6.23 13.39
N SER A 67 -2.51 -5.12 12.86
CA SER A 67 -3.28 -4.07 12.21
C SER A 67 -3.95 -4.54 10.91
N THR A 68 -5.03 -3.84 10.55
CA THR A 68 -5.83 -4.10 9.36
C THR A 68 -5.89 -2.87 8.45
N LEU A 69 -5.54 -3.06 7.18
CA LEU A 69 -5.66 -2.08 6.10
C LEU A 69 -6.89 -2.37 5.23
#